data_AF-A0A962TZE2-F1
#
_entry.id   AF-A0A962TZE2-F1
#
_cell.length_a   1.000
_cell.length_b   1.000
_cell.length_c   1.000
_cell.angle_alpha   90.00
_cell.angle_beta   90.00
_cell.angle_gamma   90.00
#
_symmetry.space_group_name_H-M   'P 1'
#
loop_
_entity.id
_entity.type
_entity.pdbx_description
1 polymer ?
#
loop_
_entity_poly.entity_id
_entity_poly.type
_entity_poly.pdbx_seq_one_letter_code
_entity_poly.pdbx_strand_id
1 'polypeptide(L)'
;MNAPMRDRPLRKLENPGLLLLNGDSQEKEHTLVIIGLSEAGAAMARRAVRALGIPFGELPLDDAVREFDPAARDQAVRALNAHHPRWALQLPDGWTQLPELCSRLRHPRFMIVFEDILGVSRQQDEPGTGTPFGGMRRALDRHRQLLDLLSTCQRPALLASHEKAMGDPAAFVDALVDFCGLPPDPARRESALATIAVASSPGAEQAPPQGWRARLRRLTRRRAAAPQDTNPLVFLHIPKTAGTSLRQLLRERLSVEELIFLDPPLNADRQAEVARRLPRIRALLGHLYFGIDEQLGFHGDYVTFLRDPVARVVSFWKHQQTHPHAEYHDLVEKGVSLREFVLSGQTHQTDNFMTRILVGTRAPGMLDGSLNQIDDERYLQMALDNVQQRFRFVGFVEHFDESVQELFRTLGWPLSKAPAKKLNVLGSGSTPLDEATLAAIRKHNALDIALYQRLLQASPWQDKADATAVTGTP
;
A
#
# COMPACT_ATOMS: atom_id res chain seq x y z
N MET A 1 -45.57 26.32 38.65
CA MET A 1 -44.36 26.20 39.48
C MET A 1 -44.05 24.72 39.63
N ASN A 2 -43.19 24.17 38.77
CA ASN A 2 -42.68 22.80 38.94
C ASN A 2 -41.25 22.91 39.46
N ALA A 3 -41.04 22.34 40.66
CA ALA A 3 -39.76 22.34 41.36
C ALA A 3 -38.67 21.62 40.54
N PRO A 4 -37.41 22.06 40.63
CA PRO A 4 -36.29 21.36 39.99
C PRO A 4 -36.06 20.02 40.69
N MET A 5 -36.02 18.93 39.93
CA MET A 5 -35.53 17.64 40.39
C MET A 5 -34.05 17.79 40.80
N ARG A 6 -33.78 17.92 42.11
CA ARG A 6 -32.46 17.73 42.69
C ARG A 6 -32.33 16.34 43.30
N ASP A 7 -31.18 15.75 43.02
CA ASP A 7 -30.51 14.71 43.80
C ASP A 7 -31.28 13.40 44.04
N ARG A 8 -31.45 12.62 42.96
CA ARG A 8 -31.28 11.18 43.11
C ARG A 8 -29.77 10.89 43.05
N PRO A 9 -29.14 10.31 44.08
CA PRO A 9 -27.76 9.86 43.97
C PRO A 9 -27.70 8.88 42.80
N LEU A 10 -26.95 9.24 41.75
CA LEU A 10 -26.65 8.36 40.64
C LEU A 10 -25.99 7.13 41.27
N ARG A 11 -26.69 5.98 41.28
CA ARG A 11 -25.99 4.69 41.41
C ARG A 11 -24.84 4.76 40.41
N LYS A 12 -23.60 4.54 40.85
CA LYS A 12 -22.43 4.50 39.95
C LYS A 12 -22.78 3.51 38.83
N LEU A 13 -23.14 4.04 37.67
CA LEU A 13 -23.29 3.25 36.46
C LEU A 13 -21.87 3.02 35.97
N GLU A 14 -21.29 1.90 36.38
CA GLU A 14 -19.98 1.50 35.90
C GLU A 14 -20.14 1.00 34.46
N ASN A 15 -19.55 1.74 33.52
CA ASN A 15 -19.44 1.33 32.13
C ASN A 15 -18.01 0.85 31.90
N PRO A 16 -17.76 -0.47 31.92
CA PRO A 16 -16.43 -1.04 31.73
C PRO A 16 -15.95 -0.92 30.27
N GLY A 17 -16.78 -0.42 29.35
CA GLY A 17 -16.45 -0.34 27.93
C GLY A 17 -16.41 -1.70 27.25
N LEU A 18 -17.11 -2.69 27.80
CA LEU A 18 -17.16 -4.06 27.31
C LEU A 18 -18.58 -4.41 26.89
N LEU A 19 -18.73 -5.08 25.76
CA LEU A 19 -20.02 -5.58 25.27
C LEU A 19 -19.84 -6.96 24.64
N LEU A 20 -20.59 -7.94 25.12
CA LEU A 20 -20.66 -9.27 24.53
C LEU A 20 -21.86 -9.35 23.59
N LEU A 21 -21.61 -9.65 22.32
CA LEU A 21 -22.62 -9.93 21.32
C LEU A 21 -22.75 -11.43 21.08
N ASN A 22 -23.97 -11.88 20.79
CA ASN A 22 -24.31 -13.27 20.46
C ASN A 22 -23.99 -14.30 21.55
N GLY A 23 -23.94 -13.86 22.81
CA GLY A 23 -23.80 -14.71 23.99
C GLY A 23 -22.43 -15.35 24.13
N ASP A 24 -22.30 -16.18 25.17
CA ASP A 24 -21.06 -16.87 25.47
C ASP A 24 -21.11 -18.30 24.92
N SER A 25 -20.10 -18.69 24.15
CA SER A 25 -20.05 -20.03 23.57
C SER A 25 -19.49 -21.02 24.58
N GLN A 26 -20.21 -22.12 24.80
CA GLN A 26 -19.77 -23.23 25.66
C GLN A 26 -18.69 -24.11 24.99
N GLU A 27 -18.31 -23.79 23.76
CA GLU A 27 -17.32 -24.55 22.98
C GLU A 27 -15.92 -24.37 23.56
N LYS A 28 -15.39 -25.45 24.15
CA LYS A 28 -14.03 -25.49 24.73
C LYS A 28 -12.93 -25.28 23.69
N GLU A 29 -13.24 -25.54 22.43
CA GLU A 29 -12.34 -25.36 21.31
C GLU A 29 -12.83 -24.26 20.37
N HIS A 30 -11.97 -23.28 20.10
CA HIS A 30 -12.32 -22.15 19.25
C HIS A 30 -11.10 -21.43 18.69
N THR A 31 -11.35 -20.60 17.68
CA THR A 31 -10.37 -19.67 17.11
C THR A 31 -10.75 -18.25 17.53
N LEU A 32 -9.83 -17.53 18.15
CA LEU A 32 -10.03 -16.12 18.50
C LEU A 32 -9.52 -15.22 17.37
N VAL A 33 -10.39 -14.41 16.78
CA VAL A 33 -10.05 -13.46 15.72
C VAL A 33 -10.01 -12.06 16.30
N ILE A 34 -8.83 -11.43 16.32
CA ILE A 34 -8.62 -10.09 16.87
C ILE A 34 -8.68 -9.06 15.76
N ILE A 35 -9.51 -8.03 15.94
CA ILE A 35 -9.71 -6.90 15.04
C ILE A 35 -9.52 -5.62 15.84
N GLY A 36 -8.59 -4.75 15.43
CA GLY A 36 -8.43 -3.41 15.99
C GLY A 36 -8.64 -2.35 14.92
N LEU A 37 -9.21 -1.21 15.32
CA LEU A 37 -9.39 -0.07 14.41
C LEU A 37 -8.09 0.72 14.18
N SER A 38 -7.12 0.62 15.10
CA SER A 38 -5.74 1.08 14.95
C SER A 38 -4.72 0.00 15.34
N GLU A 39 -3.44 0.29 15.10
CA GLU A 39 -2.33 -0.56 15.52
C GLU A 39 -2.24 -0.66 17.06
N ALA A 40 -2.51 0.41 17.80
CA ALA A 40 -2.39 0.38 19.26
C ALA A 40 -3.43 -0.53 19.93
N GLY A 41 -4.70 -0.46 19.54
CA GLY A 41 -5.75 -1.31 20.09
C GLY A 41 -5.54 -2.79 19.75
N ALA A 42 -5.19 -3.09 18.49
CA ALA A 42 -4.85 -4.44 18.07
C ALA A 42 -3.62 -4.98 18.81
N ALA A 43 -2.56 -4.18 18.95
CA ALA A 43 -1.35 -4.55 19.66
C ALA A 43 -1.58 -4.76 21.17
N MET A 44 -2.44 -3.96 21.80
CA MET A 44 -2.86 -4.16 23.19
C MET A 44 -3.54 -5.52 23.36
N ALA A 45 -4.57 -5.81 22.57
CA ALA A 45 -5.28 -7.09 22.65
C ALA A 45 -4.35 -8.27 22.34
N ARG A 46 -3.51 -8.17 21.30
CA ARG A 46 -2.54 -9.22 20.95
C ARG A 46 -1.60 -9.55 22.11
N ARG A 47 -1.04 -8.54 22.76
CA ARG A 47 -0.11 -8.73 23.90
C ARG A 47 -0.81 -9.38 25.08
N ALA A 48 -2.02 -8.94 25.43
CA ALA A 48 -2.82 -9.52 26.50
C ALA A 48 -3.16 -11.00 26.21
N VAL A 49 -3.64 -11.31 25.01
CA VAL A 49 -3.98 -12.69 24.58
C VAL A 49 -2.75 -13.61 24.62
N ARG A 50 -1.58 -13.12 24.16
CA ARG A 50 -0.31 -13.89 24.26
C ARG A 50 0.07 -14.15 25.72
N ALA A 51 -0.03 -13.15 26.59
CA ALA A 51 0.30 -13.28 28.01
C ALA A 51 -0.63 -14.24 28.75
N LEU A 52 -1.88 -14.38 28.30
CA LEU A 52 -2.82 -15.40 28.77
C LEU A 52 -2.51 -16.83 28.27
N GLY A 53 -1.47 -16.98 27.44
CA GLY A 53 -1.00 -18.26 26.94
C GLY A 53 -1.83 -18.84 25.80
N ILE A 54 -2.57 -18.00 25.07
CA ILE A 54 -3.22 -18.41 23.82
C ILE A 54 -2.20 -18.26 22.69
N PRO A 55 -1.84 -19.36 21.99
CA PRO A 55 -0.90 -19.30 20.88
C PRO A 55 -1.54 -18.56 19.70
N PHE A 56 -0.72 -17.82 18.97
CA PHE A 56 -1.16 -17.22 17.71
C PHE A 56 -0.87 -18.19 16.56
N GLY A 57 -1.74 -18.21 15.57
CA GLY A 57 -1.43 -18.81 14.28
C GLY A 57 -0.37 -17.98 13.60
N GLU A 58 0.90 -18.29 13.86
CA GLU A 58 2.03 -17.71 13.12
C GLU A 58 2.18 -18.47 11.78
N LEU A 59 3.23 -18.14 11.00
CA LEU A 59 3.52 -18.77 9.70
C LEU A 59 3.39 -20.30 9.83
N PRO A 60 2.62 -20.98 8.95
CA PRO A 60 2.18 -20.58 7.62
C PRO A 60 0.72 -20.09 7.49
N LEU A 61 -0.03 -19.90 8.60
CA LEU A 61 -1.44 -19.48 8.49
C LEU A 61 -1.56 -18.04 8.00
N ASP A 62 -0.76 -17.14 8.57
CA ASP A 62 -0.72 -15.73 8.18
C ASP A 62 -0.36 -15.57 6.70
N ASP A 63 0.53 -16.42 6.17
CA ASP A 63 0.89 -16.45 4.76
C ASP A 63 -0.29 -16.88 3.90
N ALA A 64 -0.86 -18.05 4.19
CA ALA A 64 -1.89 -18.61 3.33
C ALA A 64 -3.21 -17.82 3.31
N VAL A 65 -3.53 -17.11 4.40
CA VAL A 65 -4.64 -16.13 4.40
C VAL A 65 -4.31 -14.92 3.52
N ARG A 66 -3.04 -14.49 3.45
CA ARG A 66 -2.60 -13.31 2.68
C ARG A 66 -2.29 -13.60 1.21
N GLU A 67 -1.89 -14.82 0.87
CA GLU A 67 -1.64 -15.28 -0.51
C GLU A 67 -2.91 -15.67 -1.26
N PHE A 68 -4.07 -15.67 -0.58
CA PHE A 68 -5.31 -16.29 -1.05
C PHE A 68 -5.09 -17.75 -1.48
N ASP A 69 -4.18 -18.47 -0.82
CA ASP A 69 -3.98 -19.91 -1.04
C ASP A 69 -4.96 -20.68 -0.13
N PRO A 70 -6.11 -21.14 -0.66
CA PRO A 70 -7.12 -21.75 0.18
C PRO A 70 -6.64 -23.12 0.70
N ALA A 71 -5.75 -23.79 -0.01
CA ALA A 71 -5.26 -25.12 0.36
C ALA A 71 -4.22 -25.03 1.49
N ALA A 72 -3.24 -24.13 1.37
CA ALA A 72 -2.27 -23.87 2.44
C ALA A 72 -2.96 -23.31 3.69
N ARG A 73 -3.99 -22.47 3.52
CA ARG A 73 -4.77 -21.90 4.63
C ARG A 73 -5.50 -22.99 5.37
N ASP A 74 -6.25 -23.81 4.65
CA ASP A 74 -7.00 -24.91 5.24
C ASP A 74 -6.04 -25.92 5.89
N GLN A 75 -4.83 -26.13 5.34
CA GLN A 75 -3.80 -26.95 5.97
C GLN A 75 -3.28 -26.33 7.28
N ALA A 76 -2.98 -25.05 7.30
CA ALA A 76 -2.49 -24.35 8.48
C ALA A 76 -3.55 -24.29 9.60
N VAL A 77 -4.81 -23.99 9.23
CA VAL A 77 -5.95 -24.05 10.17
C VAL A 77 -6.11 -25.46 10.74
N ARG A 78 -6.04 -26.51 9.90
CA ARG A 78 -6.10 -27.90 10.37
C ARG A 78 -4.95 -28.23 11.33
N ALA A 79 -3.73 -27.79 11.01
CA ALA A 79 -2.57 -28.02 11.85
C ALA A 79 -2.70 -27.32 13.22
N LEU A 80 -3.12 -26.05 13.25
CA LEU A 80 -3.34 -25.31 14.49
C LEU A 80 -4.47 -25.92 15.32
N ASN A 81 -5.57 -26.33 14.67
CA ASN A 81 -6.68 -27.00 15.36
C ASN A 81 -6.25 -28.32 16.01
N ALA A 82 -5.31 -29.06 15.40
CA ALA A 82 -4.82 -30.33 15.91
C ALA A 82 -3.87 -30.16 17.12
N HIS A 83 -3.07 -29.09 17.16
CA HIS A 83 -2.08 -28.86 18.22
C HIS A 83 -2.62 -28.01 19.37
N HIS A 84 -3.61 -27.16 19.09
CA HIS A 84 -4.11 -26.18 20.04
C HIS A 84 -5.64 -26.23 20.09
N PRO A 85 -6.25 -26.51 21.27
CA PRO A 85 -7.70 -26.42 21.42
C PRO A 85 -8.18 -24.98 21.24
N ARG A 86 -7.33 -24.01 21.59
CA ARG A 86 -7.58 -22.57 21.49
C ARG A 86 -6.36 -21.90 20.89
N TRP A 87 -6.56 -21.12 19.85
CA TRP A 87 -5.52 -20.31 19.22
C TRP A 87 -6.12 -19.03 18.66
N ALA A 88 -5.28 -18.03 18.42
CA ALA A 88 -5.68 -16.70 18.00
C ALA A 88 -5.10 -16.30 16.63
N LEU A 89 -5.80 -15.44 15.92
CA LEU A 89 -5.34 -14.78 14.70
C LEU A 89 -5.60 -13.29 14.84
N GLN A 90 -4.64 -12.45 14.48
CA GLN A 90 -4.89 -11.03 14.30
C GLN A 90 -5.06 -10.77 12.81
N LEU A 91 -6.16 -10.14 12.43
CA LEU A 91 -6.32 -9.68 11.05
C LEU A 91 -5.66 -8.30 10.90
N PRO A 92 -4.66 -8.14 10.02
CA PRO A 92 -4.16 -6.83 9.66
C PRO A 92 -5.21 -6.07 8.84
N ASP A 93 -5.02 -4.77 8.67
CA ASP A 93 -5.94 -3.84 8.01
C ASP A 93 -6.72 -4.44 6.83
N GLY A 94 -8.06 -4.35 6.91
CA GLY A 94 -8.97 -4.88 5.90
C GLY A 94 -9.65 -6.19 6.32
N TRP A 95 -10.67 -6.11 7.17
CA TRP A 95 -11.58 -7.23 7.51
C TRP A 95 -12.56 -7.59 6.37
N THR A 96 -12.25 -7.24 5.12
CA THR A 96 -13.07 -7.56 3.94
C THR A 96 -13.10 -9.06 3.65
N GLN A 97 -12.04 -9.79 4.01
CA GLN A 97 -11.95 -11.24 3.85
C GLN A 97 -12.58 -12.03 5.00
N LEU A 98 -13.11 -11.34 6.01
CA LEU A 98 -13.66 -11.98 7.20
C LEU A 98 -14.75 -13.02 6.89
N PRO A 99 -15.73 -12.76 5.98
CA PRO A 99 -16.77 -13.74 5.70
C PRO A 99 -16.24 -15.08 5.17
N GLU A 100 -15.27 -15.03 4.25
CA GLU A 100 -14.67 -16.24 3.67
C GLU A 100 -13.86 -16.99 4.72
N LEU A 101 -13.00 -16.28 5.46
CA LEU A 101 -12.15 -16.87 6.48
C LEU A 101 -12.98 -17.55 7.58
N CYS A 102 -14.08 -16.94 8.00
CA CYS A 102 -14.93 -17.47 9.07
C CYS A 102 -15.59 -18.80 8.71
N SER A 103 -15.79 -19.10 7.43
CA SER A 103 -16.30 -20.40 6.99
C SER A 103 -15.31 -21.55 7.25
N ARG A 104 -14.02 -21.23 7.44
CA ARG A 104 -12.93 -22.19 7.58
C ARG A 104 -12.40 -22.35 9.00
N LEU A 105 -12.66 -21.38 9.88
CA LEU A 105 -12.19 -21.41 11.27
C LEU A 105 -13.08 -22.31 12.15
N ARG A 106 -12.45 -23.01 13.10
CA ARG A 106 -13.18 -23.78 14.12
C ARG A 106 -13.79 -22.80 15.12
N HIS A 107 -15.12 -22.77 15.18
CA HIS A 107 -15.92 -21.96 16.12
C HIS A 107 -15.36 -20.54 16.31
N PRO A 108 -15.30 -19.70 15.26
CA PRO A 108 -14.66 -18.39 15.35
C PRO A 108 -15.37 -17.51 16.38
N ARG A 109 -14.57 -16.87 17.23
CA ARG A 109 -14.98 -15.82 18.18
C ARG A 109 -14.25 -14.54 17.82
N PHE A 110 -14.93 -13.40 17.90
CA PHE A 110 -14.32 -12.11 17.56
C PHE A 110 -13.97 -11.31 18.81
N MET A 111 -12.75 -10.80 18.85
CA MET A 111 -12.34 -9.78 19.80
C MET A 111 -12.12 -8.48 19.03
N ILE A 112 -12.92 -7.48 19.34
CA ILE A 112 -12.95 -6.22 18.60
C ILE A 112 -12.59 -5.08 19.54
N VAL A 113 -11.50 -4.37 19.23
CA VAL A 113 -11.07 -3.21 20.00
C VAL A 113 -11.42 -1.94 19.24
N PHE A 114 -12.37 -1.20 19.79
CA PHE A 114 -12.74 0.14 19.37
C PHE A 114 -11.81 1.16 20.05
N GLU A 115 -11.47 2.19 19.30
CA GLU A 115 -10.67 3.32 19.74
C GLU A 115 -11.39 4.60 19.38
N ASP A 116 -11.17 5.67 20.13
CA ASP A 116 -11.79 6.94 19.81
C ASP A 116 -11.36 7.42 18.41
N ILE A 117 -12.27 8.11 17.72
CA ILE A 117 -12.07 8.55 16.32
C ILE A 117 -10.81 9.42 16.18
N LEU A 118 -10.49 10.24 17.18
CA LEU A 118 -9.30 11.09 17.19
C LEU A 118 -8.04 10.27 17.50
N GLY A 119 -8.12 9.26 18.38
CA GLY A 119 -7.05 8.30 18.64
C GLY A 119 -6.67 7.51 17.38
N VAL A 120 -7.67 6.95 16.69
CA VAL A 120 -7.48 6.27 15.41
C VAL A 120 -6.94 7.23 14.35
N SER A 121 -7.45 8.47 14.29
CA SER A 121 -6.95 9.44 13.31
C SER A 121 -5.51 9.83 13.56
N ARG A 122 -5.12 10.04 14.82
CA ARG A 122 -3.78 10.52 15.21
C ARG A 122 -2.68 9.48 15.05
N GLN A 123 -3.01 8.19 15.14
CA GLN A 123 -2.03 7.13 14.81
C GLN A 123 -1.83 6.97 13.30
N GLN A 124 -2.77 7.45 12.50
CA GLN A 124 -2.68 7.47 11.03
C GLN A 124 -2.29 8.83 10.47
N ASP A 125 -2.11 9.84 11.32
CA ASP A 125 -1.64 11.17 10.96
C ASP A 125 -0.11 11.20 11.16
N GLU A 126 0.65 11.11 10.08
CA GLU A 126 2.03 11.62 10.12
C GLU A 126 2.00 13.13 10.43
N PRO A 127 2.93 13.64 11.25
CA PRO A 127 2.98 15.06 11.58
C PRO A 127 3.03 15.93 10.32
N GLY A 128 1.94 16.65 10.02
CA GLY A 128 1.89 17.72 9.01
C GLY A 128 1.25 17.42 7.66
N THR A 129 0.54 16.29 7.47
CA THR A 129 0.03 15.89 6.14
C THR A 129 -1.50 15.77 5.98
N GLY A 130 -2.27 15.81 7.06
CA GLY A 130 -3.74 15.76 7.03
C GLY A 130 -4.39 16.94 7.76
N THR A 131 -5.62 17.33 7.35
CA THR A 131 -6.46 18.13 8.25
C THR A 131 -6.97 17.20 9.37
N PRO A 132 -7.01 17.64 10.63
CA PRO A 132 -7.49 16.80 11.74
C PRO A 132 -8.85 16.14 11.46
N PHE A 133 -9.74 16.86 10.78
CA PHE A 133 -11.07 16.37 10.40
C PHE A 133 -11.03 15.29 9.30
N GLY A 134 -10.03 15.29 8.41
CA GLY A 134 -9.89 14.28 7.36
C GLY A 134 -9.52 12.90 7.92
N GLY A 135 -8.57 12.85 8.86
CA GLY A 135 -8.24 11.63 9.59
C GLY A 135 -9.42 11.12 10.40
N MET A 136 -10.12 12.01 11.11
CA MET A 136 -11.32 11.65 11.86
C MET A 136 -12.44 11.10 10.96
N ARG A 137 -12.60 11.62 9.73
CA ARG A 137 -13.60 11.08 8.80
C ARG A 137 -13.25 9.66 8.33
N ARG A 138 -11.98 9.37 8.04
CA ARG A 138 -11.53 8.01 7.71
C ARG A 138 -11.70 7.04 8.89
N ALA A 139 -11.33 7.49 10.09
CA ALA A 139 -11.56 6.72 11.30
C ALA A 139 -13.05 6.42 11.47
N LEU A 140 -13.94 7.41 11.26
CA LEU A 140 -15.40 7.23 11.29
C LEU A 140 -15.89 6.23 10.23
N ASP A 141 -15.37 6.28 9.00
CA ASP A 141 -15.74 5.34 7.94
C ASP A 141 -15.33 3.90 8.27
N ARG A 142 -14.14 3.70 8.88
CA ARG A 142 -13.70 2.39 9.37
C ARG A 142 -14.59 1.88 10.50
N HIS A 143 -14.98 2.75 11.43
CA HIS A 143 -15.96 2.41 12.47
C HIS A 143 -17.29 1.95 11.84
N ARG A 144 -17.80 2.69 10.85
CA ARG A 144 -19.04 2.33 10.15
C ARG A 144 -18.95 0.96 9.48
N GLN A 145 -17.89 0.68 8.73
CA GLN A 145 -17.70 -0.62 8.07
C GLN A 145 -17.67 -1.79 9.06
N LEU A 146 -17.03 -1.60 10.22
CA LEU A 146 -16.96 -2.61 11.25
C LEU A 146 -18.33 -2.83 11.92
N LEU A 147 -19.10 -1.77 12.15
CA LEU A 147 -20.47 -1.86 12.65
C LEU A 147 -21.40 -2.56 11.65
N ASP A 148 -21.28 -2.24 10.36
CA ASP A 148 -22.04 -2.90 9.29
C ASP A 148 -21.76 -4.41 9.30
N LEU A 149 -20.49 -4.81 9.43
CA LEU A 149 -20.08 -6.21 9.57
C LEU A 149 -20.69 -6.86 10.83
N LEU A 150 -20.58 -6.19 11.97
CA LEU A 150 -21.08 -6.70 13.25
C LEU A 150 -22.59 -6.86 13.28
N SER A 151 -23.34 -6.01 12.57
CA SER A 151 -24.80 -6.08 12.50
C SER A 151 -25.31 -7.39 11.90
N THR A 152 -24.49 -8.02 11.05
CA THR A 152 -24.78 -9.31 10.41
C THR A 152 -24.08 -10.49 11.06
N CYS A 153 -23.23 -10.25 12.06
CA CYS A 153 -22.45 -11.28 12.73
C CYS A 153 -23.34 -12.10 13.67
N GLN A 154 -23.33 -13.43 13.49
CA GLN A 154 -24.07 -14.37 14.35
C GLN A 154 -23.14 -15.16 15.30
N ARG A 155 -21.84 -14.84 15.32
CA ARG A 155 -20.84 -15.51 16.16
C ARG A 155 -20.58 -14.71 17.44
N PRO A 156 -20.11 -15.34 18.53
CA PRO A 156 -19.73 -14.63 19.74
C PRO A 156 -18.70 -13.53 19.43
N ALA A 157 -18.96 -12.33 19.90
CA ALA A 157 -18.04 -11.20 19.73
C ALA A 157 -17.92 -10.39 21.03
N LEU A 158 -16.70 -10.28 21.55
CA LEU A 158 -16.37 -9.37 22.63
C LEU A 158 -15.88 -8.05 22.03
N LEU A 159 -16.60 -6.98 22.33
CA LEU A 159 -16.25 -5.62 21.94
C LEU A 159 -15.67 -4.92 23.16
N ALA A 160 -14.55 -4.22 22.97
CA ALA A 160 -13.88 -3.46 24.02
C ALA A 160 -13.53 -2.05 23.54
N SER A 161 -13.69 -1.05 24.39
CA SER A 161 -13.05 0.26 24.21
C SER A 161 -11.61 0.19 24.70
N HIS A 162 -10.68 0.63 23.85
CA HIS A 162 -9.27 0.72 24.17
C HIS A 162 -9.01 1.64 25.36
N GLU A 163 -9.65 2.82 25.39
CA GLU A 163 -9.46 3.83 26.44
C GLU A 163 -9.96 3.31 27.79
N LYS A 164 -11.07 2.57 27.79
CA LYS A 164 -11.60 1.92 28.99
C LYS A 164 -10.72 0.76 29.44
N ALA A 165 -10.23 -0.06 28.52
CA ALA A 165 -9.29 -1.14 28.82
C ALA A 165 -7.96 -0.62 29.38
N MET A 166 -7.46 0.53 28.91
CA MET A 166 -6.28 1.18 29.47
C MET A 166 -6.55 1.77 30.86
N GLY A 167 -7.77 2.27 31.10
CA GLY A 167 -8.19 2.84 32.39
C GLY A 167 -8.50 1.81 33.47
N ASP A 168 -9.01 0.63 33.08
CA ASP A 168 -9.24 -0.52 33.94
C ASP A 168 -8.79 -1.83 33.25
N PRO A 169 -7.46 -2.11 33.24
CA PRO A 169 -6.93 -3.32 32.62
C PRO A 169 -7.44 -4.60 33.26
N ALA A 170 -7.82 -4.57 34.55
CA ALA A 170 -8.33 -5.73 35.27
C ALA A 170 -9.67 -6.18 34.68
N ALA A 171 -10.63 -5.28 34.52
CA ALA A 171 -11.92 -5.59 33.91
C ALA A 171 -11.77 -6.14 32.49
N PHE A 172 -10.86 -5.57 31.69
CA PHE A 172 -10.58 -6.05 30.33
C PHE A 172 -9.97 -7.46 30.31
N VAL A 173 -8.95 -7.71 31.12
CA VAL A 173 -8.27 -9.01 31.19
C VAL A 173 -9.22 -10.08 31.73
N ASP A 174 -10.02 -9.77 32.75
CA ASP A 174 -10.99 -10.72 33.32
C ASP A 174 -12.06 -11.10 32.30
N ALA A 175 -12.61 -10.12 31.57
CA ALA A 175 -13.55 -10.39 30.49
C ALA A 175 -12.93 -11.20 29.34
N LEU A 176 -11.64 -10.99 29.05
CA LEU A 176 -10.93 -11.78 28.04
C LEU A 176 -10.69 -13.23 28.50
N VAL A 177 -10.35 -13.44 29.78
CA VAL A 177 -10.22 -14.78 30.40
C VAL A 177 -11.54 -15.53 30.29
N ASP A 178 -12.64 -14.88 30.67
CA ASP A 178 -13.99 -15.46 30.62
C ASP A 178 -14.40 -15.75 29.16
N PHE A 179 -14.25 -14.78 28.26
CA PHE A 179 -14.61 -14.92 26.85
C PHE A 179 -13.82 -16.00 26.11
N CYS A 180 -12.58 -16.26 26.53
CA CYS A 180 -11.74 -17.35 26.01
C CYS A 180 -11.91 -18.67 26.78
N GLY A 181 -12.79 -18.71 27.79
CA GLY A 181 -13.04 -19.87 28.63
C GLY A 181 -11.78 -20.42 29.30
N LEU A 182 -10.83 -19.55 29.64
CA LEU A 182 -9.55 -19.94 30.26
C LEU A 182 -9.76 -20.30 31.73
N PRO A 183 -9.05 -21.31 32.27
CA PRO A 183 -9.08 -21.56 33.70
C PRO A 183 -8.46 -20.39 34.47
N PRO A 184 -8.88 -20.13 35.72
CA PRO A 184 -8.28 -19.11 36.55
C PRO A 184 -6.77 -19.38 36.75
N ASP A 185 -5.93 -18.45 36.32
CA ASP A 185 -4.46 -18.50 36.48
C ASP A 185 -3.96 -17.11 36.89
N PRO A 186 -3.68 -16.88 38.19
CA PRO A 186 -3.26 -15.58 38.69
C PRO A 186 -1.98 -15.05 38.03
N ALA A 187 -1.03 -15.94 37.68
CA ALA A 187 0.25 -15.55 37.10
C ALA A 187 0.09 -15.06 35.65
N ARG A 188 -0.73 -15.76 34.86
CA ARG A 188 -1.07 -15.32 33.49
C ARG A 188 -1.87 -14.04 33.50
N ARG A 189 -2.82 -13.91 34.43
CA ARG A 189 -3.59 -12.69 34.63
C ARG A 189 -2.68 -11.50 34.93
N GLU A 190 -1.76 -11.65 35.88
CA GLU A 190 -0.80 -10.60 36.23
C GLU A 190 0.14 -10.24 35.05
N SER A 191 0.62 -11.24 34.32
CA SER A 191 1.41 -11.03 33.09
C SER A 191 0.63 -10.21 32.05
N ALA A 192 -0.63 -10.55 31.80
CA ALA A 192 -1.47 -9.83 30.85
C ALA A 192 -1.68 -8.36 31.26
N LEU A 193 -1.92 -8.09 32.54
CA LEU A 193 -2.05 -6.73 33.07
C LEU A 193 -0.78 -5.91 32.86
N ALA A 194 0.40 -6.49 33.11
CA ALA A 194 1.67 -5.81 32.94
C ALA A 194 1.92 -5.38 31.49
N THR A 195 1.48 -6.16 30.50
CA THR A 195 1.67 -5.82 29.08
C THR A 195 0.91 -4.58 28.62
N ILE A 196 -0.21 -4.26 29.27
CA ILE A 196 -1.07 -3.12 28.91
C ILE A 196 -0.46 -1.80 29.44
N ALA A 197 0.29 -1.84 30.55
CA ALA A 197 0.82 -0.64 31.22
C ALA A 197 2.02 0.05 30.52
N VAL A 198 2.77 -0.61 29.63
CA VAL A 198 4.12 -0.16 29.18
C VAL A 198 4.14 0.75 27.92
N ALA A 199 3.01 0.98 27.24
CA ALA A 199 2.99 1.49 25.85
C ALA A 199 3.08 3.03 25.62
N SER A 200 3.69 3.84 26.49
CA SER A 200 3.57 5.33 26.44
C SER A 200 4.89 6.13 26.27
N SER A 201 5.56 6.11 25.10
CA SER A 201 6.62 7.10 24.70
C SER A 201 7.00 7.11 23.19
N PRO A 202 7.00 8.26 22.47
CA PRO A 202 7.55 8.39 21.08
C PRO A 202 8.61 9.52 20.87
N GLY A 203 9.55 9.38 19.90
CA GLY A 203 10.33 10.52 19.35
C GLY A 203 11.52 10.24 18.39
N ALA A 204 11.54 10.94 17.23
CA ALA A 204 12.65 11.73 16.60
C ALA A 204 12.90 11.54 15.08
N GLU A 205 12.73 12.59 14.26
CA GLU A 205 13.18 12.68 12.85
C GLU A 205 13.62 14.12 12.49
N GLN A 206 14.67 14.30 11.66
CA GLN A 206 15.26 15.59 11.24
C GLN A 206 15.23 15.75 9.70
N ALA A 207 15.05 16.99 9.19
CA ALA A 207 14.89 17.34 7.77
C ALA A 207 16.20 17.81 7.06
N PRO A 208 16.34 17.71 5.70
CA PRO A 208 17.53 18.16 4.97
C PRO A 208 17.35 19.44 4.07
N PRO A 209 18.45 20.04 3.56
CA PRO A 209 18.49 21.42 3.06
C PRO A 209 18.44 21.63 1.52
N GLN A 210 18.20 22.89 1.14
CA GLN A 210 17.86 23.44 -0.20
C GLN A 210 18.98 23.41 -1.26
N GLY A 211 18.61 23.17 -2.53
CA GLY A 211 19.47 23.41 -3.72
C GLY A 211 19.37 22.37 -4.84
N TRP A 212 18.19 22.15 -5.42
CA TRP A 212 17.91 20.99 -6.29
C TRP A 212 18.41 21.09 -7.74
N ARG A 213 18.47 22.30 -8.33
CA ARG A 213 18.85 22.53 -9.74
C ARG A 213 20.29 22.13 -10.06
N ALA A 214 21.21 22.25 -9.08
CA ALA A 214 22.62 21.86 -9.25
C ALA A 214 22.83 20.33 -9.18
N ARG A 215 21.86 19.59 -8.60
CA ARG A 215 21.96 18.14 -8.36
C ARG A 215 21.59 17.30 -9.58
N LEU A 216 20.56 17.71 -10.34
CA LEU A 216 20.12 17.00 -11.56
C LEU A 216 21.20 17.00 -12.67
N ARG A 217 21.95 18.09 -12.84
CA ARG A 217 23.09 18.14 -13.77
C ARG A 217 24.27 17.23 -13.39
N ARG A 218 24.37 16.81 -12.12
CA ARG A 218 25.40 15.86 -11.65
C ARG A 218 24.96 14.39 -11.79
N LEU A 219 23.67 14.10 -11.68
CA LEU A 219 23.14 12.73 -11.78
C LEU A 219 23.37 12.11 -13.17
N THR A 220 23.31 12.93 -14.23
CA THR A 220 23.56 12.50 -15.61
C THR A 220 25.04 12.44 -16.02
N ARG A 221 25.97 12.89 -15.16
CA ARG A 221 27.42 12.99 -15.49
C ARG A 221 28.33 12.13 -14.61
N ARG A 222 27.78 11.30 -13.71
CA ARG A 222 28.62 10.47 -12.84
C ARG A 222 29.27 9.35 -13.65
N ARG A 223 30.60 9.43 -13.81
CA ARG A 223 31.45 8.44 -14.46
C ARG A 223 31.36 7.11 -13.68
N ALA A 224 31.27 6.01 -14.42
CA ALA A 224 31.10 4.65 -13.91
C ALA A 224 32.06 4.32 -12.75
N ALA A 225 31.51 3.83 -11.64
CA ALA A 225 32.26 3.11 -10.62
C ALA A 225 32.31 1.62 -10.98
N ALA A 226 33.43 0.96 -10.63
CA ALA A 226 33.70 -0.45 -10.91
C ALA A 226 32.70 -1.42 -10.23
N PRO A 227 32.55 -2.68 -10.70
CA PRO A 227 31.35 -3.48 -10.51
C PRO A 227 31.34 -4.41 -9.28
N GLN A 228 31.81 -3.97 -8.12
CA GLN A 228 31.83 -4.83 -6.92
C GLN A 228 31.25 -4.24 -5.62
N ASP A 229 30.62 -3.06 -5.64
CA ASP A 229 29.95 -2.49 -4.45
C ASP A 229 28.80 -1.54 -4.85
N THR A 230 27.79 -2.05 -5.54
CA THR A 230 26.63 -1.23 -5.94
C THR A 230 25.33 -1.83 -5.44
N ASN A 231 24.51 -1.01 -4.78
CA ASN A 231 23.14 -1.31 -4.39
C ASN A 231 22.36 -1.95 -5.56
N PRO A 232 21.43 -2.89 -5.29
CA PRO A 232 20.55 -3.43 -6.32
C PRO A 232 19.76 -2.31 -7.02
N LEU A 233 19.59 -2.42 -8.33
CA LEU A 233 18.78 -1.48 -9.09
C LEU A 233 17.29 -1.74 -8.86
N VAL A 234 16.53 -0.69 -8.56
CA VAL A 234 15.07 -0.75 -8.44
C VAL A 234 14.45 -0.02 -9.62
N PHE A 235 13.96 -0.80 -10.58
CA PHE A 235 13.26 -0.31 -11.75
C PHE A 235 11.76 -0.19 -11.46
N LEU A 236 11.30 1.03 -11.19
CA LEU A 236 9.88 1.34 -11.09
C LEU A 236 9.30 1.37 -12.50
N HIS A 237 8.69 0.25 -12.89
CA HIS A 237 8.04 0.13 -14.18
C HIS A 237 6.65 0.76 -14.11
N ILE A 238 6.54 1.96 -14.67
CA ILE A 238 5.26 2.63 -14.86
C ILE A 238 4.54 1.98 -16.07
N PRO A 239 3.28 1.53 -15.91
CA PRO A 239 2.47 1.07 -17.03
C PRO A 239 2.48 2.04 -18.22
N LYS A 240 2.65 1.47 -19.41
CA LYS A 240 2.63 2.18 -20.72
C LYS A 240 3.80 3.15 -20.98
N THR A 241 4.90 3.05 -20.23
CA THR A 241 6.16 3.79 -20.47
C THR A 241 7.27 2.91 -21.09
N ALA A 242 6.91 2.08 -22.09
CA ALA A 242 7.83 1.18 -22.81
C ALA A 242 8.49 0.06 -21.97
N GLY A 243 7.97 -0.26 -20.79
CA GLY A 243 8.59 -1.27 -19.92
C GLY A 243 8.64 -2.71 -20.47
N THR A 244 7.82 -3.11 -21.45
CA THR A 244 7.97 -4.43 -22.11
C THR A 244 9.29 -4.55 -22.85
N SER A 245 9.69 -3.51 -23.60
CA SER A 245 10.97 -3.46 -24.31
C SER A 245 12.14 -3.46 -23.33
N LEU A 246 12.04 -2.70 -22.23
CA LEU A 246 13.09 -2.65 -21.24
C LEU A 246 13.20 -3.95 -20.42
N ARG A 247 12.08 -4.58 -20.11
CA ARG A 247 12.03 -5.91 -19.47
C ARG A 247 12.76 -6.95 -20.29
N GLN A 248 12.62 -6.91 -21.62
CA GLN A 248 13.40 -7.78 -22.51
C GLN A 248 14.90 -7.46 -22.42
N LEU A 249 15.27 -6.19 -22.52
CA LEU A 249 16.69 -5.76 -22.42
C LEU A 249 17.35 -6.19 -21.11
N LEU A 250 16.64 -6.13 -19.99
CA LEU A 250 17.16 -6.60 -18.70
C LEU A 250 17.32 -8.13 -18.65
N ARG A 251 16.37 -8.88 -19.20
CA ARG A 251 16.45 -10.36 -19.30
C ARG A 251 17.59 -10.85 -20.17
N GLU A 252 17.98 -10.07 -21.17
CA GLU A 252 19.12 -10.39 -22.03
C GLU A 252 20.47 -10.15 -21.32
N ARG A 253 20.48 -9.47 -20.18
CA ARG A 253 21.71 -9.00 -19.50
C ARG A 253 21.91 -9.55 -18.09
N LEU A 254 20.84 -9.96 -17.41
CA LEU A 254 20.85 -10.45 -16.05
C LEU A 254 20.28 -11.86 -16.01
N SER A 255 20.88 -12.74 -15.21
CA SER A 255 20.36 -14.09 -15.01
C SER A 255 19.04 -14.08 -14.23
N VAL A 256 18.37 -15.23 -14.17
CA VAL A 256 17.10 -15.39 -13.44
C VAL A 256 17.30 -15.19 -11.93
N GLU A 257 18.51 -15.45 -11.42
CA GLU A 257 18.92 -15.25 -10.04
C GLU A 257 19.19 -13.76 -9.75
N GLU A 258 19.77 -13.04 -10.71
CA GLU A 258 20.14 -11.61 -10.61
C GLU A 258 18.97 -10.64 -10.84
N LEU A 259 17.90 -11.08 -11.51
CA LEU A 259 16.73 -10.27 -11.85
C LEU A 259 15.46 -10.82 -11.22
N ILE A 260 14.77 -9.97 -10.45
CA ILE A 260 13.46 -10.31 -9.89
C ILE A 260 12.38 -9.39 -10.48
N PHE A 261 11.26 -9.97 -10.87
CA PHE A 261 10.07 -9.24 -11.28
C PHE A 261 9.08 -9.23 -10.14
N LEU A 262 8.59 -8.08 -9.72
CA LEU A 262 7.61 -7.94 -8.64
C LEU A 262 6.38 -7.20 -9.15
N ASP A 263 5.19 -7.69 -8.84
CA ASP A 263 3.95 -6.95 -9.05
C ASP A 263 3.16 -7.00 -7.73
N PRO A 264 2.58 -5.90 -7.26
CA PRO A 264 1.72 -5.92 -6.08
C PRO A 264 0.51 -6.85 -6.25
N PRO A 265 -0.04 -7.41 -5.15
CA PRO A 265 0.35 -7.18 -3.77
C PRO A 265 1.60 -7.98 -3.33
N LEU A 266 2.49 -7.37 -2.55
CA LEU A 266 3.66 -8.03 -1.95
C LEU A 266 3.30 -8.59 -0.57
N ASN A 267 2.93 -9.86 -0.54
CA ASN A 267 2.72 -10.61 0.70
C ASN A 267 4.05 -10.96 1.40
N ALA A 268 3.97 -11.51 2.62
CA ALA A 268 5.14 -11.79 3.44
C ALA A 268 6.08 -12.84 2.81
N ASP A 269 5.53 -13.85 2.13
CA ASP A 269 6.30 -14.87 1.40
C ASP A 269 7.07 -14.32 0.22
N ARG A 270 6.46 -13.41 -0.56
CA ARG A 270 7.15 -12.68 -1.61
C ARG A 270 8.26 -11.81 -1.05
N GLN A 271 8.00 -11.12 0.07
CA GLN A 271 9.02 -10.33 0.75
C GLN A 271 10.16 -11.22 1.28
N ALA A 272 9.85 -12.41 1.82
CA ALA A 272 10.82 -13.39 2.28
C ALA A 272 11.62 -14.02 1.13
N GLU A 273 10.98 -14.31 -0.01
CA GLU A 273 11.65 -14.78 -1.23
C GLU A 273 12.64 -13.72 -1.73
N VAL A 274 12.19 -12.46 -1.82
CA VAL A 274 13.05 -11.34 -2.17
C VAL A 274 14.20 -11.25 -1.17
N ALA A 275 13.93 -11.27 0.14
CA ALA A 275 14.93 -11.18 1.19
C ALA A 275 15.99 -12.29 1.10
N ARG A 276 15.59 -13.55 0.86
CA ARG A 276 16.52 -14.67 0.63
C ARG A 276 17.41 -14.47 -0.60
N ARG A 277 16.89 -13.80 -1.62
CA ARG A 277 17.57 -13.57 -2.90
C ARG A 277 18.34 -12.26 -2.94
N LEU A 278 18.07 -11.31 -2.04
CA LEU A 278 18.72 -9.98 -1.99
C LEU A 278 20.24 -10.03 -2.18
N PRO A 279 21.01 -10.95 -1.58
CA PRO A 279 22.46 -11.01 -1.77
C PRO A 279 22.91 -11.28 -3.22
N ARG A 280 22.00 -11.78 -4.08
CA ARG A 280 22.26 -12.15 -5.47
C ARG A 280 21.52 -11.25 -6.46
N ILE A 281 20.54 -10.46 -5.99
CA ILE A 281 19.74 -9.58 -6.86
C ILE A 281 20.60 -8.38 -7.27
N ARG A 282 20.69 -8.17 -8.57
CA ARG A 282 21.29 -6.97 -9.19
C ARG A 282 20.24 -5.98 -9.67
N ALA A 283 19.05 -6.47 -10.04
CA ALA A 283 17.94 -5.62 -10.41
C ALA A 283 16.59 -6.21 -10.00
N LEU A 284 15.70 -5.32 -9.61
CA LEU A 284 14.30 -5.58 -9.27
C LEU A 284 13.45 -4.70 -10.19
N LEU A 285 12.48 -5.30 -10.88
CA LEU A 285 11.59 -4.61 -11.83
C LEU A 285 10.13 -4.90 -11.51
N GLY A 286 9.27 -3.89 -11.59
CA GLY A 286 7.85 -4.13 -11.33
C GLY A 286 6.95 -2.92 -11.39
N HIS A 287 5.63 -3.14 -11.41
CA HIS A 287 4.63 -2.08 -11.22
C HIS A 287 4.58 -1.66 -9.74
N LEU A 288 5.68 -1.08 -9.27
CA LEU A 288 5.95 -0.77 -7.87
C LEU A 288 5.89 0.72 -7.62
N TYR A 289 5.68 1.06 -6.37
CA TYR A 289 5.74 2.41 -5.86
C TYR A 289 7.14 2.71 -5.29
N PHE A 290 7.53 3.98 -5.33
CA PHE A 290 8.75 4.44 -4.67
C PHE A 290 8.72 4.09 -3.15
N GLY A 291 9.88 3.71 -2.59
CA GLY A 291 10.00 3.23 -1.21
C GLY A 291 9.90 1.71 -1.05
N ILE A 292 9.81 0.97 -2.16
CA ILE A 292 9.72 -0.50 -2.11
C ILE A 292 10.95 -1.19 -1.51
N ASP A 293 12.12 -0.59 -1.64
CA ASP A 293 13.34 -1.11 -1.03
C ASP A 293 13.31 -1.02 0.50
N GLU A 294 12.77 0.06 1.05
CA GLU A 294 12.50 0.23 2.49
C GLU A 294 11.50 -0.82 2.98
N GLN A 295 10.43 -1.07 2.23
CA GLN A 295 9.45 -2.13 2.54
C GLN A 295 10.10 -3.52 2.55
N LEU A 296 11.11 -3.74 1.70
CA LEU A 296 11.80 -5.03 1.54
C LEU A 296 13.09 -5.14 2.37
N GLY A 297 13.40 -4.11 3.19
CA GLY A 297 14.56 -4.12 4.09
C GLY A 297 15.92 -4.03 3.38
N PHE A 298 16.02 -3.36 2.23
CA PHE A 298 17.29 -3.12 1.55
C PHE A 298 17.42 -1.69 1.02
N HIS A 299 18.63 -1.32 0.59
CA HIS A 299 18.88 -0.05 -0.08
C HIS A 299 19.06 -0.27 -1.58
N GLY A 300 18.13 0.27 -2.37
CA GLY A 300 18.13 0.19 -3.82
C GLY A 300 18.44 1.52 -4.51
N ASP A 301 19.05 1.43 -5.67
CA ASP A 301 19.27 2.56 -6.58
C ASP A 301 18.12 2.64 -7.59
N TYR A 302 17.32 3.71 -7.55
CA TYR A 302 16.09 3.79 -8.33
C TYR A 302 16.32 4.23 -9.77
N VAL A 303 15.58 3.64 -10.70
CA VAL A 303 15.54 4.04 -12.10
C VAL A 303 14.11 3.90 -12.64
N THR A 304 13.72 4.76 -13.58
CA THR A 304 12.39 4.69 -14.21
C THR A 304 12.38 5.30 -15.61
N PHE A 305 11.26 5.14 -16.32
CA PHE A 305 10.96 5.82 -17.58
C PHE A 305 9.60 6.51 -17.49
N LEU A 306 9.58 7.77 -17.92
CA LEU A 306 8.38 8.58 -18.08
C LEU A 306 7.98 8.65 -19.56
N ARG A 307 6.74 9.09 -19.79
CA ARG A 307 6.17 9.34 -21.11
C ARG A 307 5.30 10.58 -21.03
N ASP A 308 5.08 11.25 -22.15
CA ASP A 308 4.08 12.32 -22.22
C ASP A 308 2.76 11.83 -21.56
N PRO A 309 2.22 12.56 -20.55
CA PRO A 309 1.09 12.09 -19.76
C PRO A 309 -0.15 11.82 -20.59
N VAL A 310 -0.40 12.63 -21.62
CA VAL A 310 -1.55 12.45 -22.52
C VAL A 310 -1.35 11.16 -23.32
N ALA A 311 -0.19 11.00 -23.96
CA ALA A 311 0.15 9.81 -24.73
C ALA A 311 0.14 8.53 -23.87
N ARG A 312 0.50 8.62 -22.59
CA ARG A 312 0.41 7.51 -21.63
C ARG A 312 -1.04 7.07 -21.41
N VAL A 313 -1.95 8.00 -21.14
CA VAL A 313 -3.38 7.71 -20.93
C VAL A 313 -4.02 7.14 -22.20
N VAL A 314 -3.72 7.72 -23.37
CA VAL A 314 -4.20 7.20 -24.66
C VAL A 314 -3.69 5.79 -24.91
N SER A 315 -2.42 5.53 -24.60
CA SER A 315 -1.84 4.20 -24.74
C SER A 315 -2.42 3.19 -23.75
N PHE A 316 -2.84 3.63 -22.56
CA PHE A 316 -3.54 2.80 -21.59
C PHE A 316 -4.92 2.42 -22.12
N TRP A 317 -5.71 3.40 -22.58
CA TRP A 317 -7.03 3.14 -23.15
C TRP A 317 -6.99 2.23 -24.38
N LYS A 318 -6.07 2.48 -25.32
CA LYS A 318 -5.90 1.60 -26.48
C LYS A 318 -5.59 0.15 -26.08
N HIS A 319 -4.89 -0.05 -24.97
CA HIS A 319 -4.64 -1.39 -24.45
C HIS A 319 -5.93 -2.05 -23.97
N GLN A 320 -6.79 -1.31 -23.25
CA GLN A 320 -8.13 -1.77 -22.86
C GLN A 320 -8.98 -2.14 -24.09
N GLN A 321 -8.86 -1.39 -25.19
CA GLN A 321 -9.62 -1.67 -26.43
C GLN A 321 -9.15 -2.91 -27.18
N THR A 322 -7.84 -3.18 -27.17
CA THR A 322 -7.23 -4.20 -28.05
C THR A 322 -6.95 -5.53 -27.38
N HIS A 323 -7.14 -5.62 -26.06
CA HIS A 323 -6.84 -6.83 -25.27
C HIS A 323 -8.11 -7.28 -24.52
N PRO A 324 -8.75 -8.39 -24.93
CA PRO A 324 -10.00 -8.86 -24.34
C PRO A 324 -9.94 -9.19 -22.84
N HIS A 325 -8.74 -9.46 -22.31
CA HIS A 325 -8.53 -9.76 -20.90
C HIS A 325 -8.08 -8.53 -20.08
N ALA A 326 -8.14 -7.34 -20.65
CA ALA A 326 -7.79 -6.12 -19.94
C ALA A 326 -8.88 -5.73 -18.93
N GLU A 327 -8.47 -5.18 -17.79
CA GLU A 327 -9.32 -4.90 -16.62
C GLU A 327 -10.60 -4.11 -16.93
N TYR A 328 -10.54 -3.21 -17.92
CA TYR A 328 -11.66 -2.33 -18.28
C TYR A 328 -12.20 -2.62 -19.70
N HIS A 329 -11.93 -3.81 -20.26
CA HIS A 329 -12.39 -4.19 -21.59
C HIS A 329 -13.93 -4.15 -21.71
N ASP A 330 -14.65 -4.62 -20.69
CA ASP A 330 -16.11 -4.61 -20.64
C ASP A 330 -16.71 -3.19 -20.80
N LEU A 331 -16.00 -2.15 -20.33
CA LEU A 331 -16.45 -0.77 -20.49
C LEU A 331 -16.29 -0.32 -21.96
N VAL A 332 -15.22 -0.75 -22.62
CA VAL A 332 -15.02 -0.51 -24.05
C VAL A 332 -16.14 -1.17 -24.85
N GLU A 333 -16.48 -2.42 -24.56
CA GLU A 333 -17.55 -3.16 -25.25
C GLU A 333 -18.92 -2.50 -25.07
N LYS A 334 -19.15 -1.90 -23.89
CA LYS A 334 -20.35 -1.10 -23.59
C LYS A 334 -20.38 0.27 -24.29
N GLY A 335 -19.37 0.60 -25.09
CA GLY A 335 -19.31 1.83 -25.85
C GLY A 335 -18.87 3.06 -25.04
N VAL A 336 -18.29 2.88 -23.84
CA VAL A 336 -17.75 3.98 -23.04
C VAL A 336 -16.62 4.65 -23.81
N SER A 337 -16.70 5.97 -23.99
CA SER A 337 -15.64 6.75 -24.63
C SER A 337 -14.44 6.98 -23.70
N LEU A 338 -13.27 7.28 -24.26
CA LEU A 338 -12.08 7.65 -23.47
C LEU A 338 -12.37 8.82 -22.53
N ARG A 339 -13.13 9.82 -22.99
CA ARG A 339 -13.49 10.98 -22.17
C ARG A 339 -14.34 10.59 -20.97
N GLU A 340 -15.39 9.79 -21.18
CA GLU A 340 -16.24 9.30 -20.09
C GLU A 340 -15.44 8.44 -19.12
N PHE A 341 -14.54 7.59 -19.63
CA PHE A 341 -13.69 6.77 -18.80
C PHE A 341 -12.76 7.61 -17.90
N VAL A 342 -12.08 8.62 -18.44
CA VAL A 342 -11.23 9.53 -17.64
C VAL A 342 -12.05 10.29 -16.60
N LEU A 343 -13.21 10.83 -16.99
CA LEU A 343 -14.08 11.60 -16.08
C LEU A 343 -14.74 10.73 -15.00
N SER A 344 -14.90 9.43 -15.25
CA SER A 344 -15.51 8.51 -14.29
C SER A 344 -14.65 8.28 -13.05
N GLY A 345 -13.34 8.55 -13.11
CA GLY A 345 -12.42 8.34 -11.98
C GLY A 345 -12.34 6.87 -11.51
N GLN A 346 -12.72 5.92 -12.36
CA GLN A 346 -12.75 4.49 -12.03
C GLN A 346 -11.37 3.89 -11.74
N THR A 347 -10.31 4.53 -12.23
CA THR A 347 -8.95 4.05 -12.02
C THR A 347 -7.99 5.21 -11.77
N HIS A 348 -7.10 5.03 -10.80
CA HIS A 348 -5.99 5.95 -10.54
C HIS A 348 -4.99 5.98 -11.71
N GLN A 349 -5.01 5.00 -12.63
CA GLN A 349 -4.14 5.00 -13.81
C GLN A 349 -4.48 6.11 -14.81
N THR A 350 -5.63 6.78 -14.72
CA THR A 350 -5.97 7.95 -15.54
C THR A 350 -5.83 9.28 -14.81
N ASP A 351 -5.34 9.27 -13.56
CA ASP A 351 -5.21 10.44 -12.70
C ASP A 351 -3.80 10.53 -12.09
N ASN A 352 -2.97 11.41 -12.65
CA ASN A 352 -1.61 11.72 -12.15
C ASN A 352 -0.76 10.50 -11.74
N PHE A 353 -0.85 9.43 -12.54
CA PHE A 353 -0.35 8.12 -12.16
C PHE A 353 1.18 8.04 -12.05
N MET A 354 1.93 8.76 -12.89
CA MET A 354 3.39 8.80 -12.78
C MET A 354 3.81 9.46 -11.47
N THR A 355 3.14 10.55 -11.11
CA THR A 355 3.34 11.25 -9.84
C THR A 355 3.04 10.31 -8.67
N ARG A 356 1.92 9.58 -8.69
CA ARG A 356 1.58 8.58 -7.67
C ARG A 356 2.70 7.57 -7.42
N ILE A 357 3.22 6.98 -8.50
CA ILE A 357 4.29 5.98 -8.41
C ILE A 357 5.56 6.58 -7.79
N LEU A 358 5.92 7.81 -8.16
CA LEU A 358 7.16 8.46 -7.70
C LEU A 358 7.05 9.08 -6.30
N VAL A 359 5.85 9.48 -5.87
CA VAL A 359 5.58 9.84 -4.47
C VAL A 359 5.78 8.62 -3.58
N GLY A 360 5.32 7.46 -4.05
CA GLY A 360 5.54 6.20 -3.38
C GLY A 360 4.62 5.95 -2.20
N THR A 361 5.05 5.08 -1.29
CA THR A 361 4.28 4.61 -0.14
C THR A 361 4.08 5.66 0.97
N ARG A 362 4.72 6.82 0.87
CA ARG A 362 4.78 7.88 1.89
C ARG A 362 3.62 8.88 1.83
N ALA A 363 2.77 8.82 0.81
CA ALA A 363 1.54 9.61 0.77
C ALA A 363 0.33 8.71 1.05
N PRO A 364 -0.51 9.06 2.06
CA PRO A 364 -1.72 8.32 2.36
C PRO A 364 -2.62 8.17 1.13
N GLY A 365 -3.26 7.01 0.97
CA GLY A 365 -4.26 6.71 -0.06
C GLY A 365 -3.76 6.52 -1.50
N MET A 366 -2.44 6.53 -1.73
CA MET A 366 -1.84 6.23 -3.05
C MET A 366 -1.83 4.73 -3.39
N LEU A 367 -1.76 3.86 -2.37
CA LEU A 367 -1.60 2.40 -2.53
C LEU A 367 -2.91 1.62 -2.52
N ASP A 368 -3.94 2.11 -1.83
CA ASP A 368 -5.22 1.43 -1.62
C ASP A 368 -6.33 1.94 -2.56
N GLY A 369 -6.02 2.92 -3.41
CA GLY A 369 -6.98 3.53 -4.34
C GLY A 369 -8.04 4.40 -3.66
N SER A 370 -7.91 4.71 -2.37
CA SER A 370 -8.87 5.55 -1.63
C SER A 370 -8.84 7.02 -2.06
N LEU A 371 -7.74 7.47 -2.67
CA LEU A 371 -7.59 8.78 -3.29
C LEU A 371 -7.64 8.67 -4.81
N ASN A 372 -8.84 8.66 -5.41
CA ASN A 372 -9.00 8.59 -6.87
C ASN A 372 -8.55 9.87 -7.59
N GLN A 373 -8.40 10.99 -6.88
CA GLN A 373 -7.92 12.25 -7.43
C GLN A 373 -6.78 12.80 -6.58
N ILE A 374 -5.67 13.16 -7.23
CA ILE A 374 -4.60 13.95 -6.62
C ILE A 374 -4.36 15.19 -7.48
N ASP A 375 -4.44 16.37 -6.91
CA ASP A 375 -4.26 17.64 -7.62
C ASP A 375 -3.43 18.66 -6.82
N ASP A 376 -3.05 18.31 -5.59
CA ASP A 376 -2.21 19.13 -4.73
C ASP A 376 -0.74 19.11 -5.21
N GLU A 377 -0.19 20.30 -5.45
CA GLU A 377 1.20 20.49 -5.88
C GLU A 377 2.23 19.91 -4.90
N ARG A 378 1.85 19.67 -3.63
CA ARG A 378 2.69 18.93 -2.68
C ARG A 378 3.14 17.58 -3.21
N TYR A 379 2.28 16.86 -3.94
CA TYR A 379 2.60 15.53 -4.46
C TYR A 379 3.59 15.61 -5.62
N LEU A 380 3.47 16.66 -6.45
CA LEU A 380 4.48 16.98 -7.45
C LEU A 380 5.84 17.23 -6.77
N GLN A 381 5.86 18.03 -5.70
CA GLN A 381 7.10 18.33 -4.99
C GLN A 381 7.71 17.07 -4.35
N MET A 382 6.91 16.22 -3.69
CA MET A 382 7.37 14.94 -3.13
C MET A 382 7.96 14.02 -4.20
N ALA A 383 7.29 13.87 -5.35
CA ALA A 383 7.80 13.06 -6.46
C ALA A 383 9.15 13.58 -6.97
N LEU A 384 9.29 14.90 -7.14
CA LEU A 384 10.54 15.54 -7.56
C LEU A 384 11.65 15.33 -6.54
N ASP A 385 11.34 15.47 -5.25
CA ASP A 385 12.31 15.28 -4.16
C ASP A 385 12.78 13.82 -4.09
N ASN A 386 11.88 12.85 -4.22
CA ASN A 386 12.21 11.43 -4.27
C ASN A 386 13.10 11.10 -5.47
N VAL A 387 12.73 11.57 -6.66
CA VAL A 387 13.56 11.45 -7.88
C VAL A 387 14.96 12.02 -7.64
N GLN A 388 15.04 13.21 -7.07
CA GLN A 388 16.31 13.88 -6.83
C GLN A 388 17.20 13.14 -5.81
N GLN A 389 16.61 12.59 -4.75
CA GLN A 389 17.34 12.01 -3.63
C GLN A 389 17.79 10.57 -3.90
N ARG A 390 16.99 9.80 -4.64
CA ARG A 390 17.14 8.33 -4.70
C ARG A 390 17.25 7.75 -6.11
N PHE A 391 16.93 8.51 -7.17
CA PHE A 391 17.00 7.98 -8.53
C PHE A 391 18.36 8.27 -9.18
N ARG A 392 18.92 7.23 -9.79
CA ARG A 392 20.13 7.34 -10.62
C ARG A 392 19.81 7.73 -12.06
N PHE A 393 18.61 7.42 -12.54
CA PHE A 393 18.22 7.68 -13.91
C PHE A 393 16.71 7.81 -14.08
N VAL A 394 16.29 8.76 -14.92
CA VAL A 394 14.93 8.90 -15.42
C VAL A 394 15.01 9.04 -16.94
N GLY A 395 14.44 8.08 -17.67
CA GLY A 395 14.37 8.09 -19.13
C GLY A 395 13.04 8.60 -19.65
N PHE A 396 12.99 8.93 -20.95
CA PHE A 396 11.78 9.42 -21.61
C PHE A 396 11.49 8.56 -22.84
N VAL A 397 10.25 8.09 -22.96
CA VAL A 397 9.83 7.22 -24.09
C VAL A 397 9.97 7.92 -25.43
N GLU A 398 9.78 9.24 -25.47
CA GLU A 398 9.97 10.08 -26.64
C GLU A 398 11.43 10.04 -27.14
N HIS A 399 12.38 9.81 -26.23
CA HIS A 399 13.82 9.68 -26.49
C HIS A 399 14.32 8.28 -26.09
N PHE A 400 13.54 7.24 -26.39
CA PHE A 400 13.76 5.90 -25.83
C PHE A 400 15.14 5.32 -26.14
N ASP A 401 15.60 5.38 -27.39
CA ASP A 401 16.87 4.76 -27.79
C ASP A 401 18.05 5.47 -27.12
N GLU A 402 18.03 6.79 -27.07
CA GLU A 402 19.02 7.60 -26.37
C GLU A 402 18.95 7.40 -24.85
N SER A 403 17.75 7.31 -24.29
CA SER A 403 17.53 7.04 -22.87
C SER A 403 18.06 5.67 -22.46
N VAL A 404 17.88 4.64 -23.29
CA VAL A 404 18.46 3.30 -23.04
C VAL A 404 19.98 3.33 -23.10
N GLN A 405 20.57 4.04 -24.06
CA GLN A 405 22.03 4.19 -24.14
C GLN A 405 22.59 4.94 -22.93
N GLU A 406 21.91 5.99 -22.47
CA GLU A 406 22.30 6.75 -21.28
C GLU A 406 22.15 5.93 -20.01
N LEU A 407 21.07 5.15 -19.88
CA LEU A 407 20.91 4.21 -18.79
C LEU A 407 22.09 3.23 -18.75
N PHE A 408 22.43 2.59 -19.87
CA PHE A 408 23.52 1.63 -19.91
C PHE A 408 24.87 2.27 -19.54
N ARG A 409 25.11 3.50 -20.00
CA ARG A 409 26.31 4.27 -19.59
C ARG A 409 26.32 4.54 -18.09
N THR A 410 25.18 4.95 -17.53
CA THR A 410 24.99 5.24 -16.09
C THR A 410 25.22 4.00 -15.24
N LEU A 411 24.83 2.83 -15.74
CA LEU A 411 25.00 1.53 -15.08
C LEU A 411 26.35 0.87 -15.35
N GLY A 412 27.21 1.45 -16.20
CA GLY A 412 28.48 0.84 -16.61
C GLY A 412 28.31 -0.43 -17.44
N TRP A 413 27.15 -0.63 -18.08
CA TRP A 413 26.87 -1.80 -18.90
C TRP A 413 27.36 -1.62 -20.34
N PRO A 414 27.77 -2.71 -21.03
CA PRO A 414 28.20 -2.62 -22.42
C PRO A 414 27.05 -2.12 -23.30
N LEU A 415 27.27 -1.00 -23.99
CA LEU A 415 26.30 -0.43 -24.92
C LEU A 415 25.84 -1.48 -25.94
N SER A 416 24.53 -1.59 -26.14
CA SER A 416 23.99 -2.44 -27.20
C SER A 416 24.38 -1.86 -28.57
N LYS A 417 24.84 -2.70 -29.50
CA LYS A 417 25.10 -2.31 -30.89
C LYS A 417 23.82 -2.21 -31.73
N ALA A 418 22.72 -2.78 -31.27
CA ALA A 418 21.42 -2.76 -31.94
C ALA A 418 20.46 -1.76 -31.28
N PRO A 419 19.65 -1.00 -32.05
CA PRO A 419 18.61 -0.14 -31.51
C PRO A 419 17.65 -0.97 -30.65
N ALA A 420 17.18 -0.38 -29.54
CA ALA A 420 16.25 -1.08 -28.66
C ALA A 420 14.95 -1.31 -29.42
N LYS A 421 14.53 -2.57 -29.61
CA LYS A 421 13.26 -2.86 -30.28
C LYS A 421 12.12 -2.26 -29.45
N LYS A 422 11.50 -1.19 -29.93
CA LYS A 422 10.20 -0.72 -29.43
C LYS A 422 9.15 -1.76 -29.82
N LEU A 423 8.79 -2.64 -28.88
CA LEU A 423 7.84 -3.74 -29.11
C LEU A 423 6.39 -3.25 -29.25
N ASN A 424 6.13 -2.00 -28.86
CA ASN A 424 4.82 -1.37 -28.88
C ASN A 424 4.92 0.04 -29.49
N VAL A 425 5.30 0.12 -30.77
CA VAL A 425 5.10 1.37 -31.54
C VAL A 425 3.61 1.43 -31.89
N LEU A 426 2.91 2.45 -31.41
CA LEU A 426 1.59 2.74 -31.96
C LEU A 426 1.75 2.96 -33.46
N GLY A 427 1.16 2.08 -34.27
CA GLY A 427 0.96 2.35 -35.69
C GLY A 427 0.21 3.68 -35.86
N SER A 428 0.59 4.43 -36.89
CA SER A 428 0.17 5.78 -37.31
C SER A 428 -1.33 5.98 -37.62
N GLY A 429 -2.21 5.15 -37.08
CA GLY A 429 -3.65 5.16 -37.36
C GLY A 429 -4.53 5.56 -36.16
N SER A 430 -4.07 6.45 -35.28
CA SER A 430 -4.95 6.99 -34.23
C SER A 430 -5.78 8.12 -34.82
N THR A 431 -7.11 8.03 -34.73
CA THR A 431 -7.98 9.18 -34.93
C THR A 431 -7.54 10.31 -33.99
N PRO A 432 -7.43 11.56 -34.47
CA PRO A 432 -7.16 12.71 -33.60
C PRO A 432 -8.23 12.78 -32.49
N LEU A 433 -7.79 12.98 -31.25
CA LEU A 433 -8.70 13.18 -30.14
C LEU A 433 -9.34 14.56 -30.24
N ASP A 434 -10.62 14.67 -29.89
CA ASP A 434 -11.28 15.97 -29.78
C ASP A 434 -10.72 16.78 -28.59
N GLU A 435 -10.86 18.11 -28.68
CA GLU A 435 -10.30 19.03 -27.68
C GLU A 435 -10.89 18.82 -26.28
N ALA A 436 -12.16 18.39 -26.18
CA ALA A 436 -12.78 18.16 -24.88
C ALA A 436 -12.20 16.91 -24.18
N THR A 437 -11.87 15.88 -24.94
CA THR A 437 -11.14 14.70 -24.47
C THR A 437 -9.73 15.06 -24.03
N LEU A 438 -9.00 15.84 -24.84
CA LEU A 438 -7.65 16.31 -24.49
C LEU A 438 -7.65 17.18 -23.22
N ALA A 439 -8.60 18.10 -23.10
CA ALA A 439 -8.75 18.94 -21.91
C ALA A 439 -9.05 18.12 -20.65
N ALA A 440 -9.90 17.09 -20.75
CA ALA A 440 -10.18 16.19 -19.63
C ALA A 440 -8.92 15.44 -19.18
N ILE A 441 -8.17 14.85 -20.12
CA ILE A 441 -6.92 14.14 -19.81
C ILE A 441 -5.92 15.09 -19.15
N ARG A 442 -5.71 16.28 -19.72
CA ARG A 442 -4.77 17.28 -19.18
C ARG A 442 -5.16 17.71 -17.76
N LYS A 443 -6.45 17.93 -17.52
CA LYS A 443 -6.95 18.31 -16.19
C LYS A 443 -6.65 17.24 -15.13
N HIS A 444 -6.95 15.97 -15.42
CA HIS A 444 -6.72 14.86 -14.50
C HIS A 444 -5.24 14.43 -14.40
N ASN A 445 -4.38 14.91 -15.31
CA ASN A 445 -2.95 14.58 -15.34
C ASN A 445 -2.07 15.84 -15.18
N ALA A 446 -2.59 16.90 -14.54
CA ALA A 446 -1.90 18.17 -14.40
C ALA A 446 -0.55 18.07 -13.66
N LEU A 447 -0.48 17.24 -12.60
CA LEU A 447 0.76 17.02 -11.87
C LEU A 447 1.73 16.17 -12.69
N ASP A 448 1.25 15.15 -13.39
CA ASP A 448 2.07 14.35 -14.32
C ASP A 448 2.66 15.23 -15.43
N ILE A 449 1.90 16.20 -15.95
CA ILE A 449 2.37 17.18 -16.95
C ILE A 449 3.48 18.04 -16.36
N ALA A 450 3.26 18.63 -15.19
CA ALA A 450 4.25 19.47 -14.55
C ALA A 450 5.52 18.68 -14.18
N LEU A 451 5.37 17.46 -13.67
CA LEU A 451 6.45 16.52 -13.36
C LEU A 451 7.27 16.19 -14.61
N TYR A 452 6.60 15.74 -15.68
CA TYR A 452 7.21 15.38 -16.94
C TYR A 452 8.00 16.56 -17.53
N GLN A 453 7.38 17.74 -17.59
CA GLN A 453 8.04 18.94 -18.12
C GLN A 453 9.24 19.36 -17.29
N ARG A 454 9.13 19.40 -15.95
CA ARG A 454 10.24 19.78 -15.07
C ARG A 454 11.42 18.81 -15.18
N LEU A 455 11.15 17.51 -15.24
CA LEU A 455 12.20 16.49 -15.38
C LEU A 455 12.80 16.48 -16.80
N LEU A 456 11.99 16.68 -17.85
CA LEU A 456 12.48 16.77 -19.23
C LEU A 456 13.35 18.01 -19.44
N GLN A 457 12.93 19.16 -18.93
CA GLN A 457 13.72 20.39 -18.95
C GLN A 457 15.04 20.26 -18.18
N ALA A 458 15.06 19.47 -17.10
CA ALA A 458 16.29 19.23 -16.36
C ALA A 458 17.20 18.17 -17.00
N SER A 459 16.74 17.53 -18.07
CA SER A 459 17.43 16.40 -18.71
C SER A 459 18.30 16.83 -19.90
N PRO A 460 19.19 15.95 -20.39
CA PRO A 460 19.96 16.19 -21.62
C PRO A 460 19.10 16.24 -22.90
N TRP A 461 17.80 15.93 -22.80
CA TRP A 461 16.89 15.85 -23.94
C TRP A 461 16.06 17.12 -24.15
N GLN A 462 16.22 18.15 -23.30
CA GLN A 462 15.48 19.42 -23.36
C GLN A 462 15.49 20.05 -24.76
N ASP A 463 16.68 20.22 -25.35
CA ASP A 463 16.87 20.91 -26.65
C ASP A 463 16.31 20.11 -27.85
N LYS A 464 15.83 18.89 -27.63
CA LYS A 464 15.25 18.02 -28.65
C LYS A 464 13.74 17.87 -28.53
N ALA A 465 13.12 18.36 -27.45
CA ALA A 465 11.67 18.37 -27.29
C ALA A 465 10.99 19.38 -28.23
N ASP A 466 11.68 20.48 -28.56
CA ASP A 466 11.20 21.48 -29.51
C ASP A 466 11.17 20.96 -30.96
N ALA A 467 11.91 19.89 -31.28
CA ALA A 467 11.94 19.30 -32.62
C ALA A 467 10.78 18.31 -32.87
N THR A 468 10.19 17.71 -31.83
CA THR A 468 9.06 16.78 -31.93
C THR A 468 7.71 17.44 -31.65
N ALA A 469 7.68 18.62 -31.02
CA ALA A 469 6.46 19.40 -30.83
C ALA A 469 5.93 20.05 -32.13
N VAL A 470 6.75 20.12 -33.19
CA VAL A 470 6.41 20.81 -34.46
C VAL A 470 5.75 19.91 -35.52
N THR A 471 5.75 18.58 -35.37
CA THR A 471 5.12 17.70 -36.38
C THR A 471 3.62 17.44 -36.15
N GLY A 472 2.98 18.24 -35.28
CA GLY A 472 1.54 18.19 -35.01
C GLY A 472 0.79 19.40 -35.54
N THR A 473 0.85 19.68 -36.85
CA THR A 473 -0.12 20.55 -37.54
C THR A 473 -0.03 20.39 -39.06
N PRO A 474 -1.13 20.57 -39.80
CA PRO A 474 -2.44 19.91 -39.74
C PRO A 474 -2.51 18.63 -40.58
#